data_AF-A0A0J9CZ60-F1
#
_entry.id   AF-A0A0J9CZ60-F1
#
_cell.length_a   1.000
_cell.length_b   1.000
_cell.length_c   1.000
_cell.angle_alpha   90.00
_cell.angle_beta   90.00
_cell.angle_gamma   90.00
#
_symmetry.space_group_name_H-M   'P 1'
#
loop_
_entity.id
_entity.type
_entity.pdbx_description
1 polymer ?
#
loop_
_entity_poly.entity_id
_entity_poly.type
_entity_poly.pdbx_seq_one_letter_code
_entity_poly.pdbx_strand_id
1 'polypeptide(L)'
;MLIEARAAPRLHTVEGLWRRSTRTRPGRITDFIRAEQLLPEAEIGEILRTAPTELLRFQDAAALVPVSERPTMEQWLADFTAGQATSRL
;
A
#
# COMPACT_ATOMS: atom_id res chain seq x y z
N MET A 1 3.15 3.07 -1.42
CA MET A 1 2.53 3.58 -0.17
C MET A 1 1.15 2.92 0.03
N LEU A 2 0.66 2.65 1.25
CA LEU A 2 -0.61 1.93 1.47
C LEU A 2 -1.82 2.59 0.80
N ILE A 3 -1.91 3.92 0.84
CA ILE A 3 -2.99 4.69 0.20
C ILE A 3 -2.95 4.51 -1.34
N GLU A 4 -1.76 4.46 -1.95
CA GLU A 4 -1.62 4.22 -3.39
C GLU A 4 -2.11 2.82 -3.77
N ALA A 5 -1.74 1.79 -3.01
CA ALA A 5 -2.17 0.42 -3.27
C ALA A 5 -3.70 0.28 -3.19
N ARG A 6 -4.34 1.03 -2.27
CA ARG A 6 -5.81 1.09 -2.14
C ARG A 6 -6.47 1.88 -3.27
N ALA A 7 -5.83 2.95 -3.74
CA ALA A 7 -6.33 3.75 -4.85
C ALA A 7 -6.15 3.04 -6.21
N ALA A 8 -5.14 2.16 -6.34
CA ALA A 8 -4.77 1.55 -7.62
C ALA A 8 -5.91 0.88 -8.41
N PRO A 9 -6.82 0.09 -7.79
CA PRO A 9 -7.94 -0.52 -8.51
C PRO A 9 -8.97 0.46 -9.04
N ARG A 10 -8.97 1.71 -8.56
CA ARG A 10 -9.92 2.76 -8.92
C ARG A 10 -9.35 3.72 -9.96
N LEU A 11 -8.12 3.49 -10.40
CA LEU A 11 -7.51 4.25 -11.48
C LEU A 11 -8.08 3.77 -12.82
N HIS A 12 -8.75 4.69 -13.52
CA HIS A 12 -9.25 4.43 -14.87
C HIS A 12 -8.18 4.58 -15.95
N THR A 13 -7.07 5.26 -15.63
CA THR A 13 -5.89 5.34 -16.50
C THR A 13 -4.62 5.17 -15.67
N VAL A 14 -3.65 4.43 -16.22
CA VAL A 14 -2.31 4.28 -15.60
C VAL A 14 -1.54 5.60 -15.61
N GLU A 15 -1.94 6.52 -16.48
CA GLU A 15 -1.38 7.87 -16.57
C GLU A 15 -1.48 8.63 -15.23
N GLY A 16 -2.61 8.54 -14.53
CA GLY A 16 -2.86 9.33 -13.32
C GLY A 16 -1.88 9.07 -12.15
N LEU A 17 -1.44 7.83 -11.96
CA LEU A 17 -0.57 7.47 -10.83
C LEU A 17 0.91 7.76 -11.09
N TRP A 18 1.34 7.82 -12.37
CA TRP A 18 2.76 7.83 -12.75
C TRP A 18 3.13 8.77 -13.91
N ARG A 19 2.40 9.86 -14.16
CA ARG A 19 2.73 10.80 -15.27
C ARG A 19 4.20 11.22 -15.28
N ARG A 20 4.80 11.23 -16.48
CA ARG A 20 6.12 11.82 -16.80
C ARG A 20 6.15 13.36 -16.68
N SER A 21 4.99 14.03 -16.65
CA SER A 21 4.86 15.43 -16.29
C SER A 21 3.45 15.75 -15.79
N THR A 22 3.31 16.02 -14.50
CA THR A 22 2.26 16.92 -14.01
C THR A 22 2.90 18.31 -13.97
N ARG A 23 2.35 19.28 -14.73
CA ARG A 23 2.86 20.67 -14.73
C ARG A 23 2.82 21.29 -13.32
N THR A 24 2.02 20.70 -12.43
CA THR A 24 2.04 20.92 -10.99
C THR A 24 2.26 19.56 -10.33
N ARG A 25 3.47 19.30 -9.82
CA ARG A 25 3.71 18.14 -8.95
C ARG A 25 2.70 18.24 -7.79
N PRO A 26 1.79 17.26 -7.58
CA PRO A 26 1.08 17.20 -6.32
C PRO A 26 2.15 17.15 -5.24
N GLY A 27 2.12 18.08 -4.28
CA GLY A 27 3.11 18.12 -3.20
C GLY A 27 3.22 16.76 -2.51
N ARG A 28 2.12 15.99 -2.49
CA ARG A 28 2.02 14.59 -2.05
C ARG A 28 1.06 13.78 -2.94
N ILE A 29 1.35 12.50 -3.15
CA ILE A 29 0.46 11.56 -3.86
C ILE A 29 -0.93 11.43 -3.20
N THR A 30 -1.02 11.64 -1.89
CA THR A 30 -2.29 11.70 -1.16
C THR A 30 -3.17 12.86 -1.65
N ASP A 31 -2.58 13.99 -2.04
CA ASP A 31 -3.32 15.15 -2.54
C ASP A 31 -3.97 14.82 -3.89
N PHE A 32 -3.25 14.08 -4.75
CA PHE A 32 -3.80 13.57 -6.01
C PHE A 32 -4.95 12.61 -5.78
N ILE A 33 -4.79 11.64 -4.86
CA ILE A 33 -5.83 10.67 -4.51
C ILE A 33 -7.09 11.37 -3.99
N ARG A 34 -6.95 12.46 -3.21
CA ARG A 34 -8.08 13.31 -2.78
C ARG A 34 -8.73 14.06 -3.95
N ALA A 35 -7.92 14.72 -4.77
CA ALA A 35 -8.41 15.54 -5.88
C ALA A 35 -9.19 14.71 -6.91
N GLU A 36 -8.70 13.52 -7.23
CA GLU A 36 -9.33 12.58 -8.16
C GLU A 36 -10.39 11.69 -7.50
N GLN A 37 -10.69 11.91 -6.21
CA GLN A 37 -11.69 11.17 -5.43
C GLN A 37 -11.53 9.64 -5.52
N LEU A 38 -10.27 9.17 -5.61
CA LEU A 38 -9.96 7.76 -5.75
C LEU A 38 -10.24 6.97 -4.47
N LEU A 39 -10.36 7.65 -3.33
CA LEU A 39 -10.79 7.08 -2.06
C LEU A 39 -11.68 8.09 -1.31
N PRO A 40 -12.64 7.62 -0.49
CA PRO A 40 -13.36 8.49 0.44
C PRO A 40 -12.40 9.19 1.41
N GLU A 41 -12.68 10.45 1.75
CA GLU A 41 -11.85 11.24 2.67
C GLU A 41 -11.71 10.56 4.06
N ALA A 42 -12.79 9.92 4.53
CA ALA A 42 -12.78 9.16 5.77
C ALA A 42 -11.81 7.96 5.73
N GLU A 43 -11.75 7.25 4.58
CA GLU A 43 -10.83 6.13 4.39
C GLU A 43 -9.37 6.63 4.34
N ILE A 44 -9.11 7.77 3.70
CA ILE A 44 -7.78 8.40 3.69
C ILE A 44 -7.35 8.78 5.11
N GLY A 45 -8.24 9.41 5.87
CA GLY A 45 -8.00 9.78 7.26
C GLY A 45 -7.76 8.57 8.17
N GLU A 46 -8.52 7.50 7.98
CA GLU A 46 -8.32 6.25 8.71
C GLU A 46 -6.95 5.63 8.42
N ILE A 47 -6.58 5.48 7.13
CA ILE A 47 -5.28 4.91 6.74
C ILE A 47 -4.13 5.76 7.29
N LEU A 48 -4.19 7.08 7.19
CA LEU A 48 -3.15 7.96 7.73
C LEU A 48 -2.99 7.81 9.25
N ARG A 49 -4.09 7.55 9.96
CA ARG A 49 -4.10 7.38 11.42
C ARG A 49 -3.61 6.00 11.87
N THR A 50 -4.02 4.93 11.18
CA THR A 50 -3.80 3.55 11.64
C THR A 50 -2.55 2.91 11.04
N ALA A 51 -2.25 3.20 9.77
CA ALA A 51 -1.20 2.50 9.04
C ALA A 51 0.19 2.60 9.66
N PRO A 52 0.64 3.74 10.23
CA PRO A 52 1.97 3.80 10.84
C PRO A 52 2.15 2.78 11.98
N THR A 53 1.17 2.67 12.88
CA THR A 53 1.22 1.74 14.01
C THR A 53 1.09 0.29 13.54
N GLU A 54 0.21 0.02 12.58
CA GLU A 54 0.02 -1.34 12.03
C GLU A 54 1.26 -1.81 11.25
N LEU A 55 1.94 -0.91 10.53
CA LEU A 55 3.20 -1.21 9.85
C LEU A 55 4.31 -1.57 10.85
N LEU A 56 4.40 -0.85 11.97
CA LEU A 56 5.37 -1.19 13.01
C LEU A 56 5.09 -2.58 13.60
N ARG A 57 3.82 -2.88 13.93
CA ARG A 57 3.41 -4.20 14.43
C ARG A 57 3.74 -5.32 13.43
N PHE A 58 3.51 -5.08 12.15
CA PHE A 58 3.87 -6.03 11.10
C PHE A 58 5.39 -6.26 11.03
N GLN A 59 6.18 -5.19 11.15
CA GLN A 59 7.64 -5.28 11.16
C GLN A 59 8.17 -6.00 12.39
N ASP A 60 7.61 -5.73 13.58
CA ASP A 60 7.96 -6.39 14.83
C ASP A 60 7.71 -7.91 14.72
N ALA A 61 6.56 -8.30 14.20
CA ALA A 61 6.24 -9.71 14.00
C ALA A 61 7.14 -10.37 12.94
N ALA A 62 7.42 -9.68 11.83
CA ALA A 62 8.32 -10.18 10.79
C ALA A 62 9.78 -10.30 11.29
N ALA A 63 10.20 -9.47 12.25
CA ALA A 63 11.52 -9.52 12.85
C ALA A 63 11.74 -10.80 13.69
N LEU A 64 10.67 -11.41 14.21
CA LEU A 64 10.73 -12.68 14.94
C LEU A 64 11.04 -13.87 14.02
N VAL A 65 10.82 -13.74 12.71
CA VAL A 65 11.08 -14.81 11.74
C VAL A 65 12.57 -14.83 11.37
N PRO A 66 13.30 -15.91 11.68
CA PRO A 66 14.70 -16.06 11.29
C PRO A 66 14.87 -15.93 9.77
N VAL A 67 15.98 -15.32 9.34
CA VAL A 67 16.22 -15.07 7.89
C VAL A 67 16.17 -16.36 7.07
N SER A 68 16.65 -17.48 7.63
CA SER A 68 16.62 -18.81 7.00
C SER A 68 15.21 -19.38 6.80
N GLU A 69 14.22 -18.87 7.52
CA GLU A 69 12.83 -19.35 7.50
C GLU A 69 11.90 -18.41 6.72
N ARG A 70 12.41 -17.29 6.23
CA ARG A 70 11.62 -16.34 5.44
C ARG A 70 11.35 -16.92 4.06
N PRO A 71 10.10 -16.85 3.56
CA PRO A 71 9.77 -17.28 2.21
C PRO A 71 10.57 -16.46 1.18
N THR A 72 10.85 -17.07 0.03
CA THR A 72 11.39 -16.31 -1.11
C THR A 72 10.34 -15.29 -1.56
N MET A 73 10.79 -14.22 -2.25
CA MET A 73 9.85 -13.23 -2.81
C MET A 73 8.81 -13.88 -3.73
N GLU A 74 9.22 -14.90 -4.49
CA GLU A 74 8.34 -15.66 -5.38
C GLU A 74 7.25 -16.42 -4.60
N GLN A 75 7.62 -17.13 -3.54
CA GLN A 75 6.68 -17.85 -2.67
C GLN A 75 5.74 -16.87 -1.96
N TRP A 76 6.28 -15.76 -1.46
CA TRP A 76 5.49 -14.73 -0.80
C TRP A 76 4.45 -14.10 -1.75
N LEU A 77 4.82 -13.82 -3.00
CA LEU A 77 3.90 -13.28 -4.01
C LEU A 77 2.79 -14.28 -4.38
N ALA A 78 3.12 -15.57 -4.47
CA ALA A 78 2.14 -16.61 -4.72
C ALA A 78 1.11 -16.68 -3.58
N ASP A 79 1.56 -16.71 -2.33
CA ASP A 79 0.70 -16.74 -1.15
C ASP A 79 -0.16 -15.47 -1.05
N PHE A 80 0.40 -14.29 -1.34
CA PHE A 80 -0.33 -13.03 -1.34
C PHE A 80 -1.45 -13.00 -2.39
N THR A 81 -1.13 -13.42 -3.61
CA THR A 81 -2.11 -13.44 -4.71
C THR A 81 -3.24 -14.45 -4.45
N ALA A 82 -2.93 -15.56 -3.77
CA ALA A 82 -3.90 -16.55 -3.35
C ALA A 82 -4.77 -16.11 -2.15
N GLY A 83 -4.54 -14.94 -1.56
CA GLY A 83 -5.20 -14.48 -0.34
C GLY A 83 -4.73 -15.24 0.92
N GLN A 84 -3.65 -16.00 0.81
CA GLN A 84 -3.05 -16.84 1.85
C GLN A 84 -1.89 -16.16 2.58
N ALA A 85 -1.48 -14.95 2.14
CA ALA A 85 -0.63 -14.06 2.92
C ALA A 85 -1.38 -13.45 4.11
N THR A 86 -2.15 -14.26 4.83
CA THR A 86 -2.65 -13.96 6.17
C THR A 86 -1.85 -14.80 7.14
N SER A 87 -0.88 -14.15 7.79
CA SER A 87 -0.30 -14.53 9.07
C SER A 87 -0.06 -16.04 9.27
N ARG A 88 0.95 -16.62 8.60
CA ARG A 88 1.79 -17.58 9.31
C ARG A 88 2.73 -16.79 10.21
N LEU A 89 2.17 -16.32 11.33
CA LEU A 89 2.88 -15.87 12.53
C LEU A 89 2.48 -16.83 13.65
#